data_AF-A0A1T5BEG2-F1
#
_entry.id   AF-A0A1T5BEG2-F1
#
_cell.length_a   1.000
_cell.length_b   1.000
_cell.length_c   1.000
_cell.angle_alpha   90.00
_cell.angle_beta   90.00
_cell.angle_gamma   90.00
#
_symmetry.space_group_name_H-M   'P 1'
#
loop_
_entity.id
_entity.type
_entity.pdbx_description
1 polymer ?
#
loop_
_entity_poly.entity_id
_entity_poly.type
_entity_poly.pdbx_seq_one_letter_code
_entity_poly.pdbx_strand_id
1 'polypeptide(L)'
;MKITKLAIFYLAIFMLALLLSLAGVSQSISLGIIILIVIAMIYRHIHIVFWTNNMKLVDKLVKDRKKHPFFAYLYAVAYGTKHDQLHSFETAIGKYKQPAMKYNCKFIKGILEENLEEAKDAANKINKEPLTSYAKCYIAALEDEQQTCEAINLQSRGCSRQLKQFMRTR
;
A
#
# COMPACT_ATOMS: atom_id res chain seq x y z
N MET A 1 -1.73 10.26 10.35
CA MET A 1 -1.00 10.38 11.64
C MET A 1 -1.31 11.77 12.18
N LYS A 2 -1.76 11.90 13.44
CA LYS A 2 -2.10 13.23 14.01
C LYS A 2 -0.86 14.12 13.99
N ILE A 3 -0.99 15.39 13.58
CA ILE A 3 0.08 16.40 13.46
C ILE A 3 0.92 16.48 14.75
N THR A 4 0.30 16.23 15.91
CA THR A 4 0.96 16.15 17.21
C THR A 4 2.07 15.10 17.29
N LYS A 5 1.92 13.93 16.65
CA LYS A 5 2.99 12.91 16.64
C LYS A 5 4.19 13.33 15.78
N LEU A 6 3.95 14.11 14.72
CA LEU A 6 5.02 14.66 13.89
C LEU A 6 5.74 15.80 14.61
N ALA A 7 5.00 16.68 15.29
CA ALA A 7 5.57 17.77 16.06
C ALA A 7 6.50 17.28 17.19
N ILE A 8 6.07 16.28 17.96
CA ILE A 8 6.90 15.66 19.02
C ILE A 8 8.17 15.02 18.42
N PHE A 9 8.06 14.42 17.24
CA PHE A 9 9.19 13.79 16.55
C PHE A 9 10.24 14.82 16.09
N TYR A 10 9.82 15.91 15.45
CA TYR A 10 10.73 16.98 15.06
C TYR A 10 11.37 17.67 16.27
N LEU A 11 10.61 17.82 17.36
CA LEU A 11 11.13 18.36 18.62
C LEU A 11 12.19 17.45 19.25
N ALA A 12 12.01 16.11 19.17
CA ALA A 12 13.01 15.15 19.64
C ALA A 12 14.30 15.18 18.81
N ILE A 13 14.20 15.30 17.48
CA ILE A 13 15.38 15.46 16.60
C ILE A 13 16.11 16.77 16.90
N PHE A 14 15.37 17.86 17.10
CA PHE A 14 15.93 19.16 17.42
C PHE A 14 16.65 19.14 18.78
N MET A 15 16.06 18.52 19.81
CA MET A 15 16.69 18.34 21.11
C MET A 15 17.93 17.44 21.03
N LEU A 16 17.89 16.37 20.23
CA LEU A 16 19.04 15.49 20.02
C LEU A 16 20.19 16.24 19.32
N ALA A 17 19.88 17.04 18.30
CA ALA A 17 20.87 17.86 17.61
C ALA A 17 21.49 18.93 18.53
N LEU A 18 20.69 19.56 19.40
CA LEU A 18 21.17 20.48 20.44
C LEU A 18 22.11 19.77 21.43
N LEU A 19 21.73 18.60 21.93
CA LEU A 19 22.56 17.82 22.86
C LEU A 19 23.90 17.40 22.23
N LEU A 20 23.88 16.96 20.97
CA LEU A 20 25.09 16.61 20.21
C LEU A 20 25.99 17.84 19.97
N SER A 21 25.38 19.01 19.75
CA SER A 21 26.11 20.28 19.59
C SER A 21 26.75 20.75 20.90
N LEU A 22 26.07 20.59 22.05
CA LEU A 22 26.64 20.91 23.37
C LEU A 22 27.77 19.95 23.77
N ALA A 23 27.74 18.71 23.31
CA ALA A 23 28.78 17.70 23.57
C ALA A 23 30.08 17.92 22.78
N GLY A 24 30.17 18.97 21.94
CA GLY A 24 31.39 19.29 21.17
C GLY A 24 31.72 18.28 20.07
N VAL A 25 30.77 17.43 19.69
CA VAL A 25 30.94 16.42 18.65
C VAL A 25 31.06 17.11 17.29
N SER A 26 31.99 16.66 16.44
CA SER A 26 32.15 17.23 15.10
C SER A 26 30.84 17.15 14.31
N GLN A 27 30.48 18.24 13.62
CA GLN A 27 29.20 18.35 12.92
C GLN A 27 28.95 17.19 11.95
N SER A 28 30.01 16.65 11.33
CA SER A 28 29.95 15.49 10.43
C SER A 28 29.47 14.21 11.11
N ILE A 29 29.86 13.95 12.37
CA ILE A 29 29.44 12.75 13.11
C ILE A 29 27.98 12.87 13.55
N SER A 30 27.57 14.06 14.01
CA SER A 30 26.18 14.33 14.39
C SER A 30 25.22 14.12 13.21
N LEU A 31 25.58 14.62 12.02
CA LEU A 31 24.81 14.41 10.80
C LEU A 31 24.71 12.93 10.41
N GLY A 32 25.81 12.18 10.57
CA GLY A 32 25.84 10.74 10.35
C GLY A 32 24.85 9.98 11.24
N ILE A 33 24.80 10.29 12.55
CA ILE A 33 23.88 9.65 13.50
C ILE A 33 22.42 9.93 13.13
N ILE A 34 22.09 11.18 12.78
CA ILE A 34 20.74 11.57 12.37
C ILE A 34 20.31 10.80 11.11
N ILE A 35 21.18 10.74 10.10
CA ILE A 35 20.92 9.99 8.86
C ILE A 35 20.69 8.50 9.18
N LEU A 36 21.51 7.91 10.04
CA LEU A 36 21.41 6.50 10.42
C LEU A 36 20.09 6.20 11.13
N ILE A 37 19.63 7.09 12.03
CA ILE A 37 18.32 6.97 12.70
C ILE A 37 17.18 7.05 11.68
N VAL A 38 17.23 8.00 10.74
CA VAL A 38 16.20 8.13 9.69
C VAL A 38 16.13 6.88 8.82
N ILE A 39 17.28 6.35 8.40
CA ILE A 39 17.37 5.11 7.60
C ILE A 39 16.80 3.93 8.39
N ALA A 40 17.18 3.77 9.67
CA ALA A 40 16.67 2.68 10.52
C ALA A 40 15.14 2.74 10.69
N MET A 41 14.57 3.95 10.78
CA MET A 41 13.12 4.13 10.87
C MET A 41 12.40 3.80 9.56
N ILE A 42 12.92 4.25 8.42
CA ILE A 42 12.38 3.91 7.10
C ILE A 42 12.44 2.39 6.91
N TYR A 43 13.57 1.78 7.25
CA TYR A 43 13.77 0.33 7.18
C TYR A 43 12.73 -0.43 8.00
N ARG A 44 12.46 0.00 9.25
CA ARG A 44 11.42 -0.62 10.09
C ARG A 44 10.03 -0.51 9.46
N HIS A 45 9.68 0.64 8.86
CA HIS A 45 8.37 0.81 8.25
C HIS A 45 8.19 -0.07 7.00
N ILE A 46 9.23 -0.15 6.17
CA ILE A 46 9.26 -1.02 4.98
C ILE A 46 9.22 -2.49 5.40
N HIS A 47 10.02 -2.90 6.38
CA HIS A 47 10.11 -4.28 6.83
C HIS A 47 8.78 -4.81 7.40
N ILE A 48 8.03 -4.00 8.15
CA ILE A 48 6.72 -4.40 8.68
C ILE A 48 5.68 -4.56 7.56
N VAL A 49 5.75 -3.77 6.49
CA VAL A 49 4.76 -3.82 5.41
C VAL A 49 5.10 -4.89 4.37
N PHE A 50 6.38 -5.09 4.07
CA PHE A 50 6.81 -5.92 2.94
C PHE A 50 7.52 -7.24 3.30
N TRP A 51 8.14 -7.36 4.48
CA TRP A 51 9.00 -8.53 4.81
C TRP A 51 8.58 -9.27 6.10
N THR A 52 7.61 -8.77 6.87
CA THR A 52 7.27 -9.46 8.11
C THR A 52 6.43 -10.72 7.85
N ASN A 53 6.95 -11.88 8.25
CA ASN A 53 6.17 -13.13 8.32
C ASN A 53 5.27 -13.19 9.57
N ASN A 54 5.29 -12.15 10.41
CA ASN A 54 4.52 -12.12 11.64
C ASN A 54 3.12 -11.57 11.39
N MET A 55 2.16 -12.47 11.16
CA MET A 55 0.76 -12.12 10.92
C MET A 55 0.11 -11.33 12.07
N LYS A 56 0.57 -11.47 13.32
CA LYS A 56 0.05 -10.68 14.46
C LYS A 56 0.39 -9.19 14.32
N LEU A 57 1.56 -8.87 13.76
CA LEU A 57 1.98 -7.49 13.50
C LEU A 57 1.17 -6.86 12.36
N VAL A 58 0.93 -7.63 11.29
CA VAL A 58 0.10 -7.19 10.16
C VAL A 58 -1.33 -6.96 10.62
N ASP A 59 -1.88 -7.90 11.38
CA ASP A 59 -3.23 -7.77 11.93
C ASP A 59 -3.38 -6.51 12.79
N LYS A 60 -2.44 -6.30 13.73
CA LYS A 60 -2.42 -5.09 14.56
C LYS A 60 -2.35 -3.82 13.71
N LEU A 61 -1.52 -3.81 12.66
CA LEU A 61 -1.41 -2.67 11.74
C LEU A 61 -2.74 -2.36 11.04
N VAL A 62 -3.43 -3.39 10.54
CA VAL A 62 -4.72 -3.25 9.86
C VAL A 62 -5.77 -2.71 10.84
N LYS A 63 -5.85 -3.27 12.06
CA LYS A 63 -6.74 -2.80 13.14
C LYS A 63 -6.48 -1.35 13.52
N ASP A 64 -5.21 -0.98 13.71
CA ASP A 64 -4.80 0.37 14.11
C ASP A 64 -5.07 1.41 13.00
N ARG A 65 -5.03 0.99 11.74
CA ARG A 65 -5.16 1.89 10.57
C ARG A 65 -6.52 1.82 9.87
N LYS A 66 -7.52 1.13 10.41
CA LYS A 66 -8.87 0.97 9.81
C LYS A 66 -9.56 2.26 9.37
N LYS A 67 -9.18 3.43 9.91
CA LYS A 67 -9.69 4.76 9.50
C LYS A 67 -9.17 5.24 8.14
N HIS A 68 -8.07 4.66 7.64
CA HIS A 68 -7.51 5.01 6.35
C HIS A 68 -8.17 4.15 5.26
N PRO A 69 -8.66 4.73 4.14
CA PRO A 69 -9.49 3.99 3.17
C PRO A 69 -8.86 2.69 2.67
N PHE A 70 -7.56 2.72 2.34
CA PHE A 70 -6.82 1.52 1.94
C PHE A 70 -6.86 0.39 2.99
N PHE A 71 -6.72 0.73 4.28
CA PHE A 71 -6.75 -0.25 5.36
C PHE A 71 -8.17 -0.60 5.82
N ALA A 72 -9.15 0.27 5.53
CA ALA A 72 -10.56 0.01 5.80
C ALA A 72 -11.06 -1.20 5.00
N TYR A 73 -10.70 -1.27 3.72
CA TYR A 73 -10.99 -2.44 2.88
C TYR A 73 -10.33 -3.70 3.41
N LEU A 74 -9.01 -3.67 3.68
CA LEU A 74 -8.29 -4.82 4.25
C LEU A 74 -8.90 -5.31 5.56
N TYR A 75 -9.34 -4.37 6.41
CA TYR A 75 -10.04 -4.69 7.65
C TYR A 75 -11.39 -5.36 7.37
N ALA A 76 -12.18 -4.84 6.43
CA ALA A 76 -13.47 -5.40 6.05
C ALA A 76 -13.36 -6.79 5.41
N VAL A 77 -12.30 -7.06 4.64
CA VAL A 77 -12.00 -8.40 4.10
C VAL A 77 -11.69 -9.39 5.23
N ALA A 78 -10.90 -8.97 6.22
CA ALA A 78 -10.48 -9.86 7.31
C ALA A 78 -11.54 -10.07 8.40
N TYR A 79 -12.39 -9.08 8.64
CA TYR A 79 -13.28 -9.03 9.82
C TYR A 79 -14.72 -8.65 9.54
N GLY A 80 -15.04 -8.24 8.32
CA GLY A 80 -16.34 -7.70 7.95
C GLY A 80 -17.10 -8.57 6.98
N THR A 81 -18.22 -8.05 6.53
CA THR A 81 -19.11 -8.63 5.52
C THR A 81 -18.84 -8.07 4.13
N LYS A 82 -19.44 -8.67 3.09
CA LYS A 82 -19.45 -8.11 1.73
C LYS A 82 -19.97 -6.66 1.73
N HIS A 83 -20.96 -6.36 2.55
CA HIS A 83 -21.50 -5.01 2.71
C HIS A 83 -20.46 -4.02 3.27
N ASP A 84 -19.70 -4.42 4.28
CA ASP A 84 -18.62 -3.59 4.86
C ASP A 84 -17.51 -3.31 3.84
N GLN A 85 -17.21 -4.30 2.99
CA GLN A 85 -16.24 -4.15 1.91
C GLN A 85 -16.73 -3.12 0.88
N LEU A 86 -17.98 -3.20 0.44
CA LEU A 86 -18.58 -2.23 -0.49
C LEU A 86 -18.58 -0.82 0.09
N HIS A 87 -19.00 -0.67 1.36
CA HIS A 87 -18.98 0.61 2.06
C HIS A 87 -17.56 1.22 2.15
N SER A 88 -16.55 0.37 2.37
CA SER A 88 -15.16 0.80 2.40
C SER A 88 -14.69 1.35 1.05
N PHE A 89 -15.15 0.77 -0.07
CA PHE A 89 -14.85 1.26 -1.41
C PHE A 89 -15.58 2.55 -1.73
N GLU A 90 -16.84 2.70 -1.35
CA GLU A 90 -17.58 3.96 -1.54
C GLU A 90 -16.89 5.13 -0.82
N THR A 91 -16.48 4.88 0.43
CA THR A 91 -15.69 5.85 1.20
C THR A 91 -14.36 6.15 0.51
N ALA A 92 -13.68 5.14 -0.04
CA ALA A 92 -12.42 5.32 -0.77
C ALA A 92 -12.60 6.13 -2.07
N ILE A 93 -13.64 5.84 -2.85
CA ILE A 93 -13.97 6.52 -4.12
C ILE A 93 -14.27 8.00 -3.88
N GLY A 94 -14.97 8.33 -2.79
CA GLY A 94 -15.23 9.72 -2.41
C GLY A 94 -13.97 10.47 -1.93
N LYS A 95 -13.02 9.75 -1.32
CA LYS A 95 -11.82 10.35 -0.72
C LYS A 95 -10.64 10.49 -1.70
N TYR A 96 -10.46 9.54 -2.60
CA TYR A 96 -9.36 9.57 -3.56
C TYR A 96 -9.69 10.44 -4.77
N LYS A 97 -8.98 11.57 -4.89
CA LYS A 97 -9.07 12.46 -6.07
C LYS A 97 -8.27 11.95 -7.27
N GLN A 98 -7.25 11.14 -7.03
CA GLN A 98 -6.38 10.60 -8.07
C GLN A 98 -7.16 9.63 -8.96
N PRO A 99 -7.27 9.86 -10.29
CA PRO A 99 -8.06 9.02 -11.19
C PRO A 99 -7.69 7.54 -11.11
N ALA A 100 -6.39 7.21 -11.15
CA ALA A 100 -5.91 5.84 -11.07
C ALA A 100 -6.44 5.09 -9.82
N MET A 101 -6.39 5.73 -8.64
CA MET A 101 -6.87 5.09 -7.41
C MET A 101 -8.41 5.04 -7.36
N LYS A 102 -9.07 6.12 -7.78
CA LYS A 102 -10.54 6.20 -7.80
C LYS A 102 -11.15 5.14 -8.71
N TYR A 103 -10.65 5.02 -9.95
CA TYR A 103 -11.16 4.05 -10.91
C TYR A 103 -10.73 2.63 -10.58
N ASN A 104 -9.56 2.41 -9.96
CA ASN A 104 -9.21 1.10 -9.42
C ASN A 104 -10.15 0.66 -8.29
N CYS A 105 -10.54 1.56 -7.39
CA CYS A 105 -11.55 1.25 -6.36
C CYS A 105 -12.92 0.96 -6.98
N LYS A 106 -13.34 1.72 -8.00
CA LYS A 106 -14.60 1.44 -8.75
C LYS A 106 -14.56 0.09 -9.45
N PHE A 107 -13.44 -0.25 -10.07
CA PHE A 107 -13.22 -1.54 -10.71
C PHE A 107 -13.41 -2.68 -9.70
N ILE A 108 -12.72 -2.65 -8.56
CA ILE A 108 -12.84 -3.71 -7.55
C ILE A 108 -14.25 -3.76 -6.94
N LYS A 109 -14.91 -2.59 -6.76
CA LYS A 109 -16.30 -2.53 -6.32
C LYS A 109 -17.23 -3.25 -7.32
N GLY A 110 -17.11 -2.95 -8.62
CA GLY A 110 -17.91 -3.59 -9.68
C GLY A 110 -17.70 -5.10 -9.74
N ILE A 111 -16.45 -5.57 -9.58
CA ILE A 111 -16.16 -7.00 -9.46
C ILE A 111 -16.86 -7.63 -8.25
N LEU A 112 -16.82 -6.96 -7.08
CA LEU A 112 -17.46 -7.47 -5.87
C LEU A 112 -18.99 -7.50 -6.00
N GLU A 113 -19.57 -6.55 -6.72
CA GLU A 113 -21.01 -6.51 -7.03
C GLU A 113 -21.42 -7.44 -8.16
N GLU A 114 -20.47 -8.17 -8.77
CA GLU A 114 -20.69 -9.01 -9.96
C GLU A 114 -21.24 -8.20 -11.15
N ASN A 115 -21.02 -6.89 -11.14
CA ASN A 115 -21.38 -5.97 -12.21
C ASN A 115 -20.19 -5.77 -13.16
N LEU A 116 -20.04 -6.70 -14.11
CA LEU A 116 -18.91 -6.73 -15.03
C LEU A 116 -18.87 -5.49 -15.94
N GLU A 117 -20.02 -4.94 -16.33
CA GLU A 117 -20.12 -3.73 -17.15
C GLU A 117 -19.54 -2.51 -16.44
N GLU A 118 -19.90 -2.31 -15.17
CA GLU A 118 -19.34 -1.22 -14.37
C GLU A 118 -17.84 -1.41 -14.10
N ALA A 119 -17.42 -2.66 -13.87
CA ALA A 119 -16.00 -2.99 -13.75
C ALA A 119 -15.22 -2.63 -15.03
N LYS A 120 -15.79 -2.93 -16.21
CA LYS A 120 -15.18 -2.64 -17.53
C LYS A 120 -15.10 -1.16 -17.83
N ASP A 121 -16.15 -0.40 -17.57
CA ASP A 121 -16.11 1.06 -17.67
C ASP A 121 -15.04 1.66 -16.75
N ALA A 122 -14.96 1.17 -15.51
CA ALA A 122 -13.95 1.62 -14.57
C ALA A 122 -12.52 1.27 -15.02
N ALA A 123 -12.27 0.04 -15.48
CA ALA A 123 -10.97 -0.42 -15.96
C ALA A 123 -10.45 0.42 -17.14
N ASN A 124 -11.32 0.79 -18.07
CA ASN A 124 -10.97 1.65 -19.21
C ASN A 124 -10.57 3.08 -18.81
N LYS A 125 -11.01 3.54 -17.63
CA LYS A 125 -10.70 4.87 -17.10
C LYS A 125 -9.47 4.89 -16.18
N ILE A 126 -8.88 3.73 -15.88
CA ILE A 126 -7.60 3.65 -15.16
C ILE A 126 -6.49 4.13 -16.11
N ASN A 127 -5.79 5.18 -15.72
CA ASN A 127 -4.77 5.85 -16.54
C ASN A 127 -3.33 5.59 -16.09
N LYS A 128 -3.09 4.47 -15.37
CA LYS A 128 -1.78 4.19 -14.77
C LYS A 128 -1.47 2.70 -14.79
N GLU A 129 -0.35 2.37 -15.41
CA GLU A 129 0.21 1.02 -15.34
C GLU A 129 0.88 0.74 -13.98
N PRO A 130 0.89 -0.53 -13.51
CA PRO A 130 0.34 -1.73 -14.16
C PRO A 130 -1.16 -1.97 -13.90
N LEU A 131 -1.86 -1.03 -13.24
CA LEU A 131 -3.24 -1.24 -12.80
C LEU A 131 -4.21 -1.40 -13.98
N THR A 132 -4.02 -0.61 -15.05
CA THR A 132 -4.84 -0.70 -16.25
C THR A 132 -4.72 -2.05 -16.92
N SER A 133 -3.49 -2.53 -17.15
CA SER A 133 -3.26 -3.86 -17.74
C SER A 133 -3.85 -4.97 -16.87
N TYR A 134 -3.62 -4.91 -15.55
CA TYR A 134 -4.17 -5.89 -14.62
C TYR A 134 -5.70 -5.95 -14.67
N ALA A 135 -6.38 -4.80 -14.59
CA ALA A 135 -7.84 -4.75 -14.59
C ALA A 135 -8.44 -5.29 -15.90
N LYS A 136 -7.84 -4.94 -17.06
CA LYS A 136 -8.28 -5.47 -18.36
C LYS A 136 -8.07 -6.98 -18.48
N CYS A 137 -6.92 -7.49 -18.05
CA CYS A 137 -6.66 -8.93 -18.04
C CYS A 137 -7.62 -9.67 -17.11
N TYR A 138 -7.94 -9.09 -15.95
CA TYR A 138 -8.87 -9.71 -15.00
C TYR A 138 -10.29 -9.79 -15.58
N ILE A 139 -10.76 -8.73 -16.26
CA ILE A 139 -12.05 -8.75 -16.95
C ILE A 139 -12.06 -9.77 -18.07
N ALA A 140 -11.03 -9.80 -18.92
CA ALA A 140 -10.93 -10.79 -19.99
C ALA A 140 -10.95 -12.23 -19.45
N ALA A 141 -10.31 -12.47 -18.29
CA ALA A 141 -10.31 -13.77 -17.62
C ALA A 141 -11.66 -14.15 -16.99
N LEU A 142 -12.53 -13.18 -16.70
CA LEU A 142 -13.90 -13.42 -16.27
C LEU A 142 -14.87 -13.59 -17.45
N GLU A 143 -14.59 -12.94 -18.58
CA GLU A 143 -15.37 -13.07 -19.83
C GLU A 143 -15.09 -14.41 -20.55
N ASP A 144 -13.88 -14.96 -20.43
CA ASP A 144 -13.44 -16.19 -21.11
C ASP A 144 -12.74 -17.16 -20.13
N GLU A 145 -13.40 -18.29 -19.81
CA GLU A 145 -12.90 -19.33 -18.89
C GLU A 145 -11.59 -20.01 -19.36
N GLN A 146 -11.23 -19.93 -20.66
CA GLN A 146 -10.03 -20.60 -21.19
C GLN A 146 -8.76 -19.73 -21.12
N GLN A 147 -8.86 -18.41 -21.09
CA GLN A 147 -7.70 -17.50 -20.97
C GLN A 147 -7.22 -17.32 -19.51
N THR A 148 -8.01 -17.78 -18.55
CA THR A 148 -7.76 -17.69 -17.09
C THR A 148 -6.44 -18.36 -16.68
N CYS A 149 -6.04 -19.47 -17.34
CA CYS A 149 -4.80 -20.20 -17.05
C CYS A 149 -3.53 -19.48 -17.53
N GLU A 150 -3.61 -18.67 -18.59
CA GLU A 150 -2.46 -17.97 -19.17
C GLU A 150 -2.20 -16.63 -18.48
N ALA A 151 -3.28 -15.92 -18.11
CA ALA A 151 -3.20 -14.67 -17.35
C ALA A 151 -2.64 -14.86 -15.92
N ILE A 152 -3.04 -15.93 -15.21
CA ILE A 152 -2.48 -16.28 -13.89
C ILE A 152 -0.98 -16.67 -14.02
N ASN A 153 -0.59 -17.30 -15.13
CA ASN A 153 0.82 -17.60 -15.44
C ASN A 153 1.65 -16.33 -15.71
N LEU A 154 1.08 -15.30 -16.34
CA LEU A 154 1.75 -14.01 -16.56
C LEU A 154 1.88 -13.19 -15.27
N GLN A 155 0.83 -13.17 -14.43
CA GLN A 155 0.83 -12.51 -13.12
C GLN A 155 1.87 -13.12 -12.17
N SER A 156 1.93 -14.46 -12.10
CA SER A 156 2.91 -15.19 -11.29
C SER A 156 4.34 -15.05 -11.83
N ARG A 157 4.53 -15.02 -13.16
CA ARG A 157 5.84 -14.75 -13.78
C ARG A 157 6.31 -13.32 -13.57
N GLY A 158 5.43 -12.32 -13.63
CA GLY A 158 5.72 -10.92 -13.34
C GLY A 158 6.12 -10.70 -11.87
N CYS A 159 5.38 -11.30 -10.94
CA CYS A 159 5.71 -11.31 -9.52
C CYS A 159 7.05 -12.02 -9.24
N SER A 160 7.30 -13.18 -9.89
CA SER A 160 8.57 -13.89 -9.72
C SER A 160 9.77 -13.16 -10.36
N ARG A 161 9.58 -12.42 -11.46
CA ARG A 161 10.65 -11.61 -12.07
C ARG A 161 11.04 -10.44 -11.17
N GLN A 162 10.06 -9.74 -10.59
CA GLN A 162 10.35 -8.68 -9.62
C GLN A 162 11.03 -9.21 -8.35
N LEU A 163 10.58 -10.37 -7.84
CA LEU A 163 11.25 -11.03 -6.70
C LEU A 163 12.67 -11.51 -7.05
N LYS A 164 12.87 -12.12 -8.23
CA LYS A 164 14.19 -12.58 -8.68
C LYS A 164 15.15 -11.41 -8.92
N GLN A 165 14.67 -10.30 -9.48
CA GLN A 165 15.50 -9.11 -9.71
C GLN A 165 15.88 -8.44 -8.38
N PHE A 166 15.01 -8.51 -7.38
CA PHE A 166 15.29 -8.07 -6.00
C PHE A 166 16.24 -9.01 -5.24
N MET A 167 16.25 -10.31 -5.55
CA MET A 167 17.20 -11.28 -4.97
C MET A 167 18.55 -11.35 -5.70
N ARG A 168 18.67 -10.81 -6.92
CA ARG A 168 19.92 -10.82 -7.70
C ARG A 168 20.82 -9.60 -7.47
N THR A 169 20.29 -8.56 -6.84
CA THR A 169 21.03 -7.35 -6.42
C THR A 169 21.48 -7.40 -4.96
N ARG A 170 21.49 -8.60 -4.37
CA ARG A 170 22.10 -8.89 -3.07
C ARG A 170 23.36 -9.71 -3.26
#